data_AF-A0AAX2AIJ6-F1
#
_entry.id   AF-A0AAX2AIJ6-F1
#
_cell.length_a   1.000
_cell.length_b   1.000
_cell.length_c   1.000
_cell.angle_alpha   90.00
_cell.angle_beta   90.00
_cell.angle_gamma   90.00
#
_symmetry.space_group_name_H-M   'P 1'
#
loop_
_entity.id
_entity.type
_entity.pdbx_description
1 polymer ?
#
loop_
_entity_poly.entity_id
_entity_poly.type
_entity_poly.pdbx_seq_one_letter_code
_entity_poly.pdbx_strand_id
1 'polypeptide(L)'
;MKTIYKINHWILFLSFLGLVATALAADFFFSKEAIMKSFEISLPQLNISIPPADRLFIARIERRITWDWHFYSGIIFTIAILLVLFKKSTINNKKVYLTVLGMVIFGLILSISGIWMYIRIDYPISEETFKNLKIVHNYSKWIFMSLVVMHLYFIIKIENKTKKELISNMFRASSIITAFTLLLNTTNANAEQLNRDKWLKDPEYIQGMLYMKGKKGLNTILKQISNCPYEKCRKSDVNANEIIGTTTIEVKKPNFKLAIEHLYKAVKGGNFLAADKLADFLIKRIDYKSKYQDGYIMSLLNEDTGLDINSYKKILFKALEVGSQYKGCTTTYLRGEFFEKGYLSYEKNKDKSKEYYLKANEFCPSDNYYSMMAKSKI
;
A
#
# COMPACT_ATOMS: atom_id res chain seq x y z
N MET A 1 27.68 -13.08 23.32
CA MET A 1 27.45 -12.84 21.88
C MET A 1 27.43 -11.33 21.65
N LYS A 2 28.20 -10.77 20.70
CA LYS A 2 28.19 -9.32 20.42
C LYS A 2 26.78 -8.87 20.00
N THR A 3 26.37 -7.67 20.42
CA THR A 3 25.03 -7.10 20.19
C THR A 3 24.61 -7.12 18.72
N ILE A 4 25.53 -6.80 17.80
CA ILE A 4 25.28 -6.80 16.35
C ILE A 4 24.79 -8.16 15.82
N TYR A 5 25.31 -9.27 16.36
CA TYR A 5 24.88 -10.61 15.94
C TYR A 5 23.49 -10.98 16.47
N LYS A 6 23.11 -10.46 17.64
CA LYS A 6 21.76 -10.63 18.18
C LYS A 6 20.76 -9.87 17.32
N ILE A 7 21.08 -8.63 16.96
CA ILE A 7 20.27 -7.81 16.06
C ILE A 7 20.11 -8.50 14.70
N ASN A 8 21.20 -8.97 14.08
CA ASN A 8 21.13 -9.68 12.80
C ASN A 8 20.26 -10.94 12.88
N HIS A 9 20.36 -11.70 13.98
CA HIS A 9 19.52 -12.87 14.18
C HIS A 9 18.02 -12.51 14.26
N TRP A 10 17.66 -11.43 14.94
CA TRP A 10 16.27 -10.97 15.01
C TRP A 10 15.76 -10.43 13.66
N ILE A 11 16.60 -9.72 12.91
CA ILE A 11 16.28 -9.30 11.54
C ILE A 11 16.05 -10.52 10.64
N LEU A 12 16.92 -11.53 10.73
CA LEU A 12 16.78 -12.79 10.01
C LEU A 12 15.46 -13.49 10.37
N PHE A 13 15.12 -13.57 11.65
CA PHE A 13 13.90 -14.20 12.12
C PHE A 13 12.64 -13.44 11.64
N LEU A 14 12.62 -12.11 11.76
CA LEU A 14 11.47 -11.29 11.36
C LEU A 14 11.27 -11.28 9.84
N SER A 15 12.36 -11.20 9.07
CA SER A 15 12.28 -11.31 7.60
C SER A 15 11.80 -12.68 7.15
N PHE A 16 12.24 -13.76 7.81
CA PHE A 16 11.74 -15.11 7.58
C PHE A 16 10.24 -15.24 7.93
N LEU A 17 9.81 -14.67 9.07
CA LEU A 17 8.40 -14.65 9.45
C LEU A 17 7.57 -13.89 8.40
N GLY A 18 8.08 -12.77 7.88
CA GLY A 18 7.47 -12.02 6.78
C GLY A 18 7.34 -12.85 5.51
N LEU A 19 8.37 -13.61 5.12
CA LEU A 19 8.32 -14.54 3.99
C LEU A 19 7.24 -15.60 4.16
N VAL A 20 7.16 -16.23 5.33
CA VAL A 20 6.15 -17.26 5.62
C VAL A 20 4.74 -16.65 5.61
N ALA A 21 4.54 -15.53 6.29
CA ALA A 21 3.24 -14.86 6.38
C ALA A 21 2.73 -14.42 5.00
N THR A 22 3.59 -13.82 4.17
CA THR A 22 3.23 -13.39 2.82
C THR A 22 2.97 -14.56 1.87
N ALA A 23 3.73 -15.65 1.98
CA ALA A 23 3.48 -16.86 1.20
C ALA A 23 2.13 -17.51 1.57
N LEU A 24 1.86 -17.67 2.87
CA LEU A 24 0.57 -18.19 3.34
C LEU A 24 -0.58 -17.26 2.94
N ALA A 25 -0.39 -15.94 3.03
CA ALA A 25 -1.39 -14.98 2.59
C ALA A 25 -1.68 -15.11 1.09
N ALA A 26 -0.64 -15.27 0.26
CA ALA A 26 -0.77 -15.46 -1.18
C ALA A 26 -1.44 -16.78 -1.58
N ASP A 27 -1.31 -17.83 -0.75
CA ASP A 27 -1.89 -19.15 -1.01
C ASP A 27 -3.33 -19.29 -0.48
N PHE A 28 -3.66 -18.65 0.64
CA PHE A 28 -4.97 -18.80 1.29
C PHE A 28 -5.92 -17.62 1.06
N PHE A 29 -5.47 -16.40 1.32
CA PHE A 29 -6.33 -15.22 1.32
C PHE A 29 -6.35 -14.52 -0.04
N PHE A 30 -5.18 -14.41 -0.66
CA PHE A 30 -4.96 -13.76 -1.95
C PHE A 30 -4.62 -14.80 -3.02
N SER A 31 -5.19 -16.01 -2.95
CA SER A 31 -5.12 -16.91 -4.09
C SER A 31 -5.95 -16.33 -5.23
N LYS A 32 -5.58 -16.68 -6.47
CA LYS A 32 -6.33 -16.24 -7.65
C LYS A 32 -7.80 -16.67 -7.51
N GLU A 33 -8.00 -17.88 -7.04
CA GLU A 33 -9.30 -18.52 -6.86
C GLU A 33 -10.11 -17.83 -5.76
N ALA A 34 -9.48 -17.48 -4.62
CA ALA A 34 -10.14 -16.75 -3.54
C ALA A 34 -10.58 -15.35 -3.97
N ILE A 35 -9.71 -14.62 -4.68
CA ILE A 35 -10.03 -13.28 -5.20
C ILE A 35 -11.11 -13.36 -6.28
N MET A 36 -11.01 -14.31 -7.22
CA MET A 36 -12.04 -14.50 -8.24
C MET A 36 -13.40 -14.87 -7.64
N LYS A 37 -13.42 -15.69 -6.57
CA LYS A 37 -14.64 -16.02 -5.83
C LYS A 37 -15.18 -14.81 -5.05
N SER A 38 -14.30 -13.97 -4.50
CA SER A 38 -14.72 -12.72 -3.85
C SER A 38 -15.43 -11.80 -4.86
N PHE A 39 -14.94 -11.76 -6.11
CA PHE A 39 -15.61 -11.05 -7.19
C PHE A 39 -16.97 -11.64 -7.54
N GLU A 40 -17.13 -12.97 -7.57
CA GLU A 40 -18.43 -13.62 -7.80
C GLU A 40 -19.45 -13.31 -6.72
N ILE A 41 -19.01 -13.15 -5.48
CA ILE A 41 -19.89 -12.84 -4.35
C ILE A 41 -20.21 -11.34 -4.30
N SER A 42 -19.20 -10.50 -4.50
CA SER A 42 -19.29 -9.05 -4.19
C SER A 42 -19.72 -8.21 -5.38
N LEU A 43 -19.33 -8.56 -6.61
CA LEU A 43 -19.65 -7.75 -7.79
C LEU A 43 -21.14 -7.81 -8.17
N PRO A 44 -21.84 -8.96 -8.07
CA PRO A 44 -23.28 -8.99 -8.28
C PRO A 44 -24.06 -8.12 -7.31
N GLN A 45 -23.59 -7.97 -6.05
CA GLN A 45 -24.21 -7.06 -5.07
C GLN A 45 -24.15 -5.59 -5.50
N LEU A 46 -23.23 -5.26 -6.41
CA LEU A 46 -23.06 -3.93 -6.99
C LEU A 46 -23.64 -3.82 -8.41
N ASN A 47 -24.33 -4.86 -8.90
CA ASN A 47 -24.76 -5.02 -10.30
C ASN A 47 -23.60 -4.84 -11.31
N ILE A 48 -22.39 -5.23 -10.90
CA ILE A 48 -21.20 -5.23 -11.75
C ILE A 48 -21.00 -6.67 -12.24
N SER A 49 -21.00 -6.87 -13.56
CA SER A 49 -20.61 -8.14 -14.18
C SER A 49 -19.27 -7.95 -14.88
N ILE A 50 -18.25 -8.65 -14.39
CA ILE A 50 -16.92 -8.66 -14.99
C ILE A 50 -16.66 -10.04 -15.59
N PRO A 51 -16.30 -10.13 -16.89
CA PRO A 51 -15.93 -11.39 -17.52
C PRO A 51 -14.86 -12.16 -16.72
N PRO A 52 -14.87 -13.50 -16.74
CA PRO A 52 -13.88 -14.31 -16.03
C PRO A 52 -12.42 -13.95 -16.34
N ALA A 53 -12.13 -13.54 -17.58
CA ALA A 53 -10.79 -13.13 -18.02
C ALA A 53 -10.32 -11.85 -17.31
N ASP A 54 -11.19 -10.87 -17.15
CA ASP A 54 -10.90 -9.61 -16.47
C ASP A 54 -10.80 -9.80 -14.95
N ARG A 55 -11.66 -10.65 -14.38
CA ARG A 55 -11.54 -11.08 -12.97
C ARG A 55 -10.18 -11.73 -12.70
N LEU A 56 -9.72 -12.58 -13.61
CA LEU A 56 -8.39 -13.18 -13.54
C LEU A 56 -7.28 -12.12 -13.66
N PHE A 57 -7.41 -11.16 -14.58
CA PHE A 57 -6.44 -10.08 -14.73
C PHE A 57 -6.31 -9.23 -13.45
N ILE A 58 -7.44 -8.79 -12.89
CA ILE A 58 -7.46 -8.01 -11.64
C ILE A 58 -6.89 -8.84 -10.49
N ALA A 59 -7.27 -10.11 -10.38
CA ALA A 59 -6.72 -11.01 -9.36
C ALA A 59 -5.20 -11.18 -9.51
N ARG A 60 -4.64 -11.18 -10.72
CA ARG A 60 -3.18 -11.20 -10.92
C ARG A 60 -2.51 -9.92 -10.44
N ILE A 61 -3.11 -8.75 -10.70
CA ILE A 61 -2.58 -7.46 -10.25
C ILE A 61 -2.61 -7.35 -8.73
N GLU A 62 -3.73 -7.68 -8.11
CA GLU A 62 -3.89 -7.60 -6.65
C GLU A 62 -2.87 -8.51 -5.93
N ARG A 63 -2.67 -9.71 -6.47
CA ARG A 63 -1.66 -10.65 -5.96
C ARG A 63 -0.24 -10.13 -6.05
N ARG A 64 0.06 -9.27 -7.03
CA ARG A 64 1.40 -8.71 -7.21
C ARG A 64 1.88 -8.00 -5.95
N ILE A 65 1.01 -7.24 -5.29
CA ILE A 65 1.35 -6.50 -4.06
C ILE A 65 1.86 -7.46 -2.98
N THR A 66 1.21 -8.62 -2.80
CA THR A 66 1.64 -9.62 -1.82
C THR A 66 3.00 -10.20 -2.17
N TRP A 67 3.25 -10.47 -3.46
CA TRP A 67 4.54 -10.97 -3.94
C TRP A 67 5.67 -9.93 -3.88
N ASP A 68 5.36 -8.64 -4.03
CA ASP A 68 6.32 -7.55 -3.86
C ASP A 68 6.81 -7.49 -2.40
N TRP A 69 5.88 -7.56 -1.43
CA TRP A 69 6.23 -7.66 0.00
C TRP A 69 7.00 -8.93 0.35
N HIS A 70 6.64 -10.07 -0.28
CA HIS A 70 7.39 -11.32 -0.15
C HIS A 70 8.83 -11.14 -0.66
N PHE A 71 9.00 -10.52 -1.83
CA PHE A 71 10.31 -10.25 -2.42
C PHE A 71 11.16 -9.32 -1.54
N TYR A 72 10.61 -8.20 -1.05
CA TYR A 72 11.34 -7.29 -0.16
C TYR A 72 11.78 -7.97 1.14
N SER A 73 10.91 -8.81 1.72
CA SER A 73 11.27 -9.64 2.88
C SER A 73 12.41 -10.60 2.54
N GLY A 74 12.39 -11.17 1.34
CA GLY A 74 13.43 -12.05 0.81
C GLY A 74 14.78 -11.36 0.62
N ILE A 75 14.81 -10.12 0.15
CA ILE A 75 16.04 -9.33 0.03
C ILE A 75 16.65 -9.05 1.41
N ILE A 76 15.84 -8.62 2.38
CA ILE A 76 16.30 -8.39 3.76
C ILE A 76 16.85 -9.69 4.36
N PHE A 77 16.14 -10.79 4.17
CA PHE A 77 16.56 -12.12 4.61
C PHE A 77 17.89 -12.54 3.97
N THR A 78 18.07 -12.31 2.67
CA THR A 78 19.30 -12.62 1.93
C THR A 78 20.49 -11.88 2.52
N ILE A 79 20.36 -10.56 2.72
CA ILE A 79 21.41 -9.73 3.31
C ILE A 79 21.75 -10.22 4.72
N ALA A 80 20.74 -10.51 5.54
CA ALA A 80 20.93 -11.01 6.90
C ALA A 80 21.64 -12.37 6.94
N ILE A 81 21.35 -13.28 5.99
CA ILE A 81 22.06 -14.56 5.84
C ILE A 81 23.51 -14.35 5.45
N LEU A 82 23.80 -13.47 4.48
CA LEU A 82 25.17 -13.19 4.06
C LEU A 82 26.02 -12.67 5.22
N LEU A 83 25.43 -11.84 6.11
CA LEU A 83 26.09 -11.37 7.33
C LEU A 83 26.42 -12.50 8.32
N VAL A 84 25.71 -13.64 8.27
CA VAL A 84 26.05 -14.83 9.06
C VAL A 84 27.35 -15.48 8.58
N LEU A 85 27.64 -15.44 7.27
CA LEU A 85 28.87 -16.03 6.70
C LEU A 85 30.15 -15.32 7.17
N PHE A 86 30.09 -14.00 7.38
CA PHE A 86 31.22 -13.21 7.87
C PHE A 86 31.51 -13.41 9.37
N LYS A 87 30.68 -14.17 10.08
CA LYS A 87 30.87 -14.46 11.50
C LYS A 87 31.79 -15.66 11.66
N LYS A 88 32.93 -15.48 12.33
CA LYS A 88 33.77 -16.60 12.78
C LYS A 88 32.92 -17.54 13.65
N SER A 89 32.77 -18.80 13.23
CA SER A 89 31.96 -19.78 13.95
C SER A 89 32.56 -20.05 15.32
N THR A 90 31.81 -19.77 16.38
CA THR A 90 32.15 -20.11 17.77
C THR A 90 31.26 -21.23 18.32
N ILE A 91 30.63 -22.01 17.43
CA ILE A 91 29.69 -23.07 17.81
C ILE A 91 30.49 -24.37 18.03
N ASN A 92 30.70 -24.72 19.30
CA ASN A 92 31.44 -25.93 19.67
C ASN A 92 30.60 -27.22 19.55
N ASN A 93 29.27 -27.12 19.45
CA ASN A 93 28.40 -28.29 19.31
C ASN A 93 28.22 -28.64 17.82
N LYS A 94 28.80 -29.76 17.39
CA LYS A 94 28.76 -30.24 15.99
C LYS A 94 27.34 -30.32 15.41
N LYS A 95 26.35 -30.78 16.19
CA LYS A 95 24.95 -30.90 15.71
C LYS A 95 24.35 -29.52 15.42
N VAL A 96 24.52 -28.58 16.34
CA VAL A 96 24.03 -27.20 16.17
C VAL A 96 24.74 -26.52 15.00
N TYR A 97 26.05 -26.71 14.87
CA TYR A 97 26.82 -26.15 13.76
C TYR A 97 26.31 -26.65 12.40
N LEU A 98 26.10 -27.97 12.26
CA LEU A 98 25.57 -28.56 11.02
C LEU A 98 24.17 -28.06 10.70
N THR A 99 23.29 -27.92 11.70
CA THR A 99 21.95 -27.34 11.49
C THR A 99 22.02 -25.89 11.00
N VAL A 100 22.84 -25.05 11.64
CA VAL A 100 23.03 -23.64 11.23
C VAL A 100 23.64 -23.54 9.83
N LEU A 101 24.64 -24.38 9.51
CA LEU A 101 25.24 -24.44 8.19
C LEU A 101 24.19 -24.83 7.13
N GLY A 102 23.36 -25.84 7.41
CA GLY A 102 22.25 -26.21 6.55
C GLY A 102 21.27 -25.06 6.33
N MET A 103 20.90 -24.33 7.40
CA MET A 103 20.01 -23.16 7.29
C MET A 103 20.61 -22.10 6.37
N VAL A 104 21.91 -21.82 6.49
CA VAL A 104 22.58 -20.85 5.60
C VAL A 104 22.55 -21.31 4.14
N ILE A 105 22.91 -22.56 3.86
CA ILE A 105 22.94 -23.11 2.49
C ILE A 105 21.54 -23.08 1.87
N PHE A 106 20.54 -23.68 2.53
CA PHE A 106 19.19 -23.74 1.98
C PHE A 106 18.49 -22.38 1.98
N GLY A 107 18.84 -21.49 2.90
CA GLY A 107 18.36 -20.10 2.90
C GLY A 107 18.90 -19.31 1.70
N LEU A 108 20.16 -19.53 1.30
CA LEU A 108 20.72 -18.95 0.08
C LEU A 108 20.06 -19.51 -1.19
N ILE A 109 19.87 -20.83 -1.27
CA ILE A 109 19.18 -21.45 -2.42
C ILE A 109 17.75 -20.93 -2.54
N LEU A 110 17.02 -20.83 -1.42
CA LEU A 110 15.68 -20.25 -1.35
C LEU A 110 15.68 -18.80 -1.85
N SER A 111 16.65 -17.99 -1.41
CA SER A 111 16.77 -16.59 -1.78
C SER A 111 17.08 -16.40 -3.26
N ILE A 112 18.10 -17.10 -3.77
CA ILE A 112 18.53 -16.99 -5.18
C ILE A 112 17.41 -17.44 -6.12
N SER A 113 16.76 -18.58 -5.81
CA SER A 113 15.62 -19.04 -6.62
C SER A 113 14.44 -18.06 -6.59
N GLY A 114 14.15 -17.46 -5.44
CA GLY A 114 13.10 -16.44 -5.32
C GLY A 114 13.40 -15.16 -6.10
N ILE A 115 14.64 -14.68 -6.05
CA ILE A 115 15.08 -13.49 -6.80
C ILE A 115 14.92 -13.71 -8.30
N TRP A 116 15.39 -14.84 -8.82
CA TRP A 116 15.25 -15.17 -10.24
C TRP A 116 13.78 -15.32 -10.66
N MET A 117 12.94 -15.92 -9.81
CA MET A 117 11.50 -16.00 -10.06
C MET A 117 10.82 -14.62 -10.11
N TYR A 118 11.30 -13.64 -9.35
CA TYR A 118 10.73 -12.29 -9.33
C TYR A 118 11.20 -11.46 -10.54
N ILE A 119 12.50 -11.48 -10.84
CA ILE A 119 13.12 -10.71 -11.94
C ILE A 119 12.62 -11.11 -13.33
N ARG A 120 11.95 -12.27 -13.46
CA ARG A 120 11.29 -12.72 -14.69
C ARG A 120 10.31 -11.70 -15.30
N ILE A 121 9.85 -10.74 -14.49
CA ILE A 121 8.97 -9.65 -14.94
C ILE A 121 9.70 -8.74 -15.93
N ASP A 122 11.00 -8.50 -15.67
CA ASP A 122 11.83 -7.57 -16.43
C ASP A 122 12.77 -8.30 -17.41
N TYR A 123 13.09 -9.57 -17.13
CA TYR A 123 13.98 -10.38 -17.95
C TYR A 123 13.29 -11.65 -18.46
N PRO A 124 13.42 -11.98 -19.76
CA PRO A 124 12.80 -13.16 -20.33
C PRO A 124 13.50 -14.43 -19.83
N ILE A 125 12.86 -15.15 -18.91
CA ILE A 125 13.27 -16.47 -18.43
C ILE A 125 12.37 -17.52 -19.10
N SER A 126 12.95 -18.61 -19.61
CA SER A 126 12.16 -19.69 -20.24
C SER A 126 11.19 -20.32 -19.25
N GLU A 127 10.03 -20.79 -19.73
CA GLU A 127 9.01 -21.42 -18.87
C GLU A 127 9.56 -22.64 -18.12
N GLU A 128 10.40 -23.43 -18.77
CA GLU A 128 11.07 -24.57 -18.17
C GLU A 128 11.97 -24.15 -17.00
N THR A 129 12.79 -23.10 -17.20
CA THR A 129 13.66 -22.57 -16.14
C THR A 129 12.81 -22.05 -14.98
N PHE A 130 11.73 -21.31 -15.25
CA PHE A 130 10.83 -20.83 -14.21
C PHE A 130 10.17 -21.98 -13.42
N LYS A 131 9.72 -23.03 -14.10
CA LYS A 131 9.16 -24.23 -13.48
C LYS A 131 10.18 -24.90 -12.55
N ASN A 132 11.42 -25.06 -13.02
CA ASN A 132 12.51 -25.63 -12.23
C ASN A 132 12.85 -24.78 -11.00
N LEU A 133 12.93 -23.45 -11.17
CA LEU A 133 13.15 -22.52 -10.06
C LEU A 133 12.06 -22.64 -9.00
N LYS A 134 10.78 -22.75 -9.40
CA LYS A 134 9.66 -22.92 -8.46
C LYS A 134 9.76 -24.23 -7.67
N ILE A 135 10.18 -25.32 -8.32
CA ILE A 135 10.40 -26.61 -7.66
C ILE A 135 11.53 -26.50 -6.62
N VAL A 136 12.68 -25.96 -7.02
CA VAL A 136 13.84 -25.75 -6.15
C VAL A 136 13.50 -24.85 -4.97
N HIS A 137 12.78 -23.75 -5.22
CA HIS A 137 12.35 -22.81 -4.19
C HIS A 137 11.45 -23.50 -3.16
N ASN A 138 10.47 -24.28 -3.63
CA ASN A 138 9.54 -24.97 -2.75
C ASN A 138 10.22 -26.07 -1.91
N TYR A 139 11.12 -26.87 -2.49
CA TYR A 139 11.89 -27.86 -1.72
C TYR A 139 12.80 -27.19 -0.69
N SER A 140 13.50 -26.12 -1.09
CA SER A 140 14.39 -25.37 -0.20
C SER A 140 13.63 -24.76 0.98
N LYS A 141 12.40 -24.26 0.75
CA LYS A 141 11.50 -23.77 1.79
C LYS A 141 11.21 -24.84 2.85
N TRP A 142 10.81 -26.04 2.43
CA TRP A 142 10.47 -27.13 3.36
C TRP A 142 11.68 -27.64 4.15
N ILE A 143 12.83 -27.77 3.49
CA ILE A 143 14.08 -28.17 4.14
C ILE A 143 14.50 -27.09 5.16
N PHE A 144 14.46 -25.81 4.77
CA PHE A 144 14.79 -24.71 5.66
C PHE A 144 13.87 -24.66 6.89
N MET A 145 12.54 -24.80 6.71
CA MET A 145 11.60 -24.88 7.84
C MET A 145 11.93 -26.04 8.78
N SER A 146 12.22 -27.22 8.24
CA SER A 146 12.60 -28.37 9.05
C SER A 146 13.86 -28.09 9.88
N LEU A 147 14.85 -27.41 9.30
CA LEU A 147 16.06 -27.00 9.99
C LEU A 147 15.80 -25.94 11.07
N VAL A 148 14.87 -25.01 10.86
CA VAL A 148 14.43 -24.05 11.89
C VAL A 148 13.83 -24.79 13.09
N VAL A 149 12.95 -25.77 12.86
CA VAL A 149 12.35 -26.58 13.93
C VAL A 149 13.43 -27.38 14.68
N MET A 150 14.36 -28.01 13.96
CA MET A 150 15.50 -28.71 14.57
C MET A 150 16.40 -27.76 15.37
N HIS A 151 16.63 -26.54 14.87
CA HIS A 151 17.39 -25.51 15.57
C HIS A 151 16.74 -25.17 16.90
N LEU A 152 15.44 -24.86 16.92
CA LEU A 152 14.69 -24.58 18.14
C LEU A 152 14.76 -25.75 19.12
N TYR A 153 14.55 -26.98 18.65
CA TYR A 153 14.67 -28.19 19.47
C TYR A 153 16.05 -28.31 20.13
N PHE A 154 17.13 -28.11 19.36
CA PHE A 154 18.49 -28.20 19.91
C PHE A 154 18.80 -27.10 20.92
N ILE A 155 18.36 -25.86 20.68
CA ILE A 155 18.56 -24.76 21.62
C ILE A 155 17.83 -25.04 22.94
N ILE A 156 16.55 -25.42 22.90
CA ILE A 156 15.77 -25.77 24.10
C ILE A 156 16.42 -26.94 24.85
N LYS A 157 16.85 -27.97 24.14
CA LYS A 157 17.54 -29.13 24.75
C LYS A 157 18.84 -28.75 25.44
N ILE A 158 19.63 -27.83 24.85
CA ILE A 158 20.88 -27.37 25.44
C ILE A 158 20.61 -26.49 26.66
N GLU A 159 19.63 -25.59 26.58
CA GLU A 159 19.21 -24.72 27.68
C GLU A 159 18.79 -25.55 28.90
N ASN A 160 17.91 -26.53 28.70
CA ASN A 160 17.44 -27.42 29.77
C ASN A 160 18.57 -28.27 30.37
N LYS A 161 19.56 -28.70 29.57
CA LYS A 161 20.68 -29.51 30.06
C LYS A 161 21.76 -28.71 30.78
N THR A 162 22.09 -27.52 30.27
CA THR A 162 23.24 -26.75 30.74
C THR A 162 22.85 -25.64 31.71
N LYS A 163 21.55 -25.38 31.90
CA LYS A 163 20.99 -24.22 32.63
C LYS A 163 21.60 -22.89 32.19
N LYS A 164 22.16 -22.84 30.98
CA LYS A 164 22.66 -21.61 30.37
C LYS A 164 21.46 -20.84 29.86
N GLU A 165 21.33 -19.59 30.28
CA GLU A 165 20.32 -18.62 29.84
C GLU A 165 20.48 -18.24 28.35
N LEU A 166 20.47 -19.21 27.43
CA LEU A 166 20.75 -19.01 26.01
C LEU A 166 19.65 -18.18 25.34
N ILE A 167 18.38 -18.57 25.54
CA ILE A 167 17.23 -17.83 25.03
C ILE A 167 17.17 -16.45 25.69
N SER A 168 17.25 -16.35 27.02
CA SER A 168 17.18 -15.04 27.70
C SER A 168 18.33 -14.11 27.28
N ASN A 169 19.52 -14.63 26.98
CA ASN A 169 20.63 -13.85 26.42
C ASN A 169 20.32 -13.32 25.00
N MET A 170 19.49 -13.99 24.21
CA MET A 170 19.02 -13.46 22.92
C MET A 170 18.08 -12.26 23.08
N PHE A 171 17.37 -12.15 24.20
CA PHE A 171 16.48 -11.04 24.52
C PHE A 171 17.12 -9.93 25.38
N ARG A 172 18.18 -10.22 26.15
CA ARG A 172 18.92 -9.25 27.00
C ARG A 172 19.68 -8.14 26.25
N ALA A 173 19.41 -7.91 24.97
CA ALA A 173 19.83 -6.68 24.32
C ALA A 173 18.85 -5.58 24.73
N SER A 174 19.28 -4.66 25.58
CA SER A 174 18.52 -3.47 26.02
C SER A 174 18.02 -2.55 24.88
N SER A 175 18.24 -2.94 23.63
CA SER A 175 17.86 -2.24 22.40
C SER A 175 16.69 -2.85 21.63
N ILE A 176 16.16 -4.03 22.01
CA ILE A 176 15.00 -4.64 21.31
C ILE A 176 13.67 -4.06 21.82
N ILE A 177 13.63 -3.66 23.09
CA ILE A 177 12.45 -3.02 23.68
C ILE A 177 12.29 -1.58 23.15
N THR A 178 13.39 -0.85 22.93
CA THR A 178 13.39 0.52 22.39
C THR A 178 13.00 0.62 20.92
N ALA A 179 13.19 -0.45 20.13
CA ALA A 179 12.72 -0.51 18.76
C ALA A 179 11.21 -0.86 18.66
N PHE A 180 10.64 -1.49 19.69
CA PHE A 180 9.23 -1.89 19.74
C PHE A 180 8.34 -0.86 20.48
N THR A 181 8.88 -0.09 21.42
CA THR A 181 8.15 0.97 22.12
C THR A 181 8.01 2.27 21.31
N LEU A 182 8.60 2.38 20.13
CA LEU A 182 8.38 3.53 19.23
C LEU A 182 7.09 3.43 18.40
N LEU A 183 6.37 2.31 18.46
CA LEU A 183 5.20 2.03 17.62
C LEU A 183 3.84 2.06 18.34
N LEU A 184 3.82 2.30 19.66
CA LEU A 184 2.58 2.35 20.43
C LEU A 184 2.67 3.45 21.50
N ASN A 185 2.38 4.68 21.11
CA ASN A 185 2.01 5.73 22.05
C ASN A 185 0.84 6.53 21.46
N THR A 186 -0.37 6.05 21.74
CA THR A 186 -1.60 6.85 21.62
C THR A 186 -1.82 7.57 22.95
N THR A 187 -2.04 8.88 22.90
CA THR A 187 -2.61 9.62 24.03
C THR A 187 -3.78 10.47 23.57
N ASN A 188 -4.92 10.16 24.19
CA ASN A 188 -6.05 10.98 24.63
C ASN A 188 -6.42 12.25 23.85
N ALA A 189 -7.56 12.18 23.17
CA ALA A 189 -8.36 13.33 22.80
C ALA A 189 -9.45 13.53 23.87
N ASN A 190 -9.52 14.71 24.48
CA ASN A 190 -10.74 15.22 25.10
C ASN A 190 -10.72 16.75 25.05
N ALA A 191 -11.56 17.31 24.16
CA ALA A 191 -12.17 18.65 24.23
C ALA A 191 -12.99 19.05 22.98
N GLU A 192 -12.99 18.27 21.88
CA GLU A 192 -13.44 18.76 20.54
C GLU A 192 -14.73 18.11 19.98
N GLN A 193 -15.60 17.56 20.82
CA GLN A 193 -16.77 16.79 20.34
C GLN A 193 -17.96 17.67 19.90
N LEU A 194 -18.06 18.92 20.37
CA LEU A 194 -19.27 19.73 20.23
C LEU A 194 -19.54 20.27 18.81
N ASN A 195 -18.50 20.58 18.02
CA ASN A 195 -18.66 21.11 16.66
C ASN A 195 -18.67 20.02 15.57
N ARG A 196 -18.06 18.86 15.85
CA ARG A 196 -17.96 17.75 14.90
C ARG A 196 -19.32 17.10 14.65
N ASP A 197 -20.09 16.91 15.71
CA ASP A 197 -21.40 16.26 15.65
C ASP A 197 -22.42 17.09 14.87
N LYS A 198 -22.30 18.42 14.92
CA LYS A 198 -23.10 19.33 14.09
C LYS A 198 -22.80 19.14 12.60
N TRP A 199 -21.52 19.09 12.23
CA TRP A 199 -21.10 18.97 10.82
C TRP A 199 -21.28 17.58 10.22
N LEU A 200 -21.26 16.53 11.04
CA LEU A 200 -21.61 15.18 10.63
C LEU A 200 -23.10 15.02 10.30
N LYS A 201 -23.96 15.86 10.90
CA LYS A 201 -25.41 15.87 10.69
C LYS A 201 -25.86 16.82 9.58
N ASP A 202 -24.93 17.57 8.97
CA ASP A 202 -25.24 18.47 7.85
C ASP A 202 -25.82 17.68 6.66
N PRO A 203 -27.06 17.95 6.23
CA PRO A 203 -27.70 17.22 5.13
C PRO A 203 -26.90 17.29 3.82
N GLU A 204 -26.27 18.42 3.52
CA GLU A 204 -25.49 18.61 2.29
C GLU A 204 -24.20 17.79 2.34
N TYR A 205 -23.54 17.73 3.50
CA TYR A 205 -22.40 16.84 3.71
C TYR A 205 -22.79 15.38 3.52
N ILE A 206 -23.89 14.94 4.14
CA ILE A 206 -24.37 13.56 4.03
C ILE A 206 -24.69 13.21 2.58
N GLN A 207 -25.45 14.05 1.88
CA GLN A 207 -25.79 13.83 0.47
C GLN A 207 -24.53 13.78 -0.39
N GLY A 208 -23.60 14.74 -0.22
CA GLY A 208 -22.34 14.77 -0.94
C GLY A 208 -21.51 13.50 -0.75
N MET A 209 -21.43 12.99 0.48
CA MET A 209 -20.74 11.72 0.78
C MET A 209 -21.47 10.50 0.19
N LEU A 210 -22.80 10.51 0.12
CA LEU A 210 -23.58 9.43 -0.51
C LEU A 210 -23.34 9.37 -2.02
N TYR A 211 -23.37 10.51 -2.71
CA TYR A 211 -23.03 10.56 -4.14
C TYR A 211 -21.57 10.20 -4.39
N MET A 212 -20.63 10.73 -3.60
CA MET A 212 -19.20 10.44 -3.77
C MET A 212 -18.87 8.95 -3.56
N LYS A 213 -19.58 8.27 -2.65
CA LYS A 213 -19.45 6.82 -2.39
C LYS A 213 -20.28 5.95 -3.34
N GLY A 214 -21.00 6.54 -4.30
CA GLY A 214 -21.86 5.80 -5.24
C GLY A 214 -23.12 5.20 -4.61
N LYS A 215 -23.51 5.64 -3.41
CA LYS A 215 -24.74 5.21 -2.72
C LYS A 215 -25.99 5.94 -3.23
N LYS A 216 -25.81 7.03 -3.99
CA LYS A 216 -26.88 7.80 -4.64
C LYS A 216 -26.36 8.35 -5.98
N GLY A 217 -27.21 8.41 -7.01
CA GLY A 217 -26.89 8.94 -8.35
C GLY A 217 -25.76 8.20 -9.04
N LEU A 218 -26.10 7.23 -9.89
CA LEU A 218 -25.15 6.57 -10.77
C LEU A 218 -25.36 7.08 -12.19
N ASN A 219 -24.29 7.59 -12.80
CA ASN A 219 -24.27 7.88 -14.22
C ASN A 219 -23.83 6.60 -14.95
N THR A 220 -24.61 6.21 -15.94
CA THR A 220 -24.27 5.12 -16.84
C THR A 220 -23.39 5.65 -17.96
N ILE A 221 -22.18 5.11 -18.10
CA ILE A 221 -21.29 5.41 -19.22
C ILE A 221 -21.13 4.13 -20.04
N LEU A 222 -21.41 4.24 -21.34
CA LEU A 222 -21.15 3.17 -22.30
C LEU A 222 -19.68 3.27 -22.74
N LYS A 223 -18.87 2.26 -22.41
CA LYS A 223 -17.47 2.19 -22.85
C LYS A 223 -17.29 1.07 -23.85
N GLN A 224 -16.79 1.39 -25.03
CA GLN A 224 -16.32 0.41 -26.00
C GLN A 224 -14.92 -0.06 -25.59
N ILE A 225 -14.75 -1.36 -25.41
CA ILE A 225 -13.46 -1.96 -25.06
C ILE A 225 -13.12 -3.02 -26.09
N SER A 226 -11.87 -3.01 -26.56
CA SER A 226 -11.34 -4.04 -27.45
C SER A 226 -11.22 -5.37 -26.71
N ASN A 227 -11.71 -6.45 -27.31
CA ASN A 227 -11.77 -7.77 -26.70
C ASN A 227 -10.42 -8.52 -26.62
N CYS A 228 -9.26 -7.91 -26.92
CA CYS A 228 -7.99 -8.64 -26.90
C CYS A 228 -7.18 -8.50 -25.59
N PRO A 229 -6.99 -9.59 -24.82
CA PRO A 229 -6.08 -9.63 -23.68
C PRO A 229 -4.62 -9.76 -24.12
N TYR A 230 -3.75 -8.97 -23.49
CA TYR A 230 -2.34 -8.69 -23.82
C TYR A 230 -1.37 -9.91 -23.89
N GLU A 231 -1.85 -11.15 -23.75
CA GLU A 231 -1.04 -12.38 -23.86
C GLU A 231 -1.36 -13.23 -25.11
N LYS A 232 -2.43 -12.95 -25.87
CA LYS A 232 -2.82 -13.77 -27.05
C LYS A 232 -2.80 -13.07 -28.41
N CYS A 233 -2.55 -11.76 -28.48
CA CYS A 233 -2.47 -11.04 -29.75
C CYS A 233 -1.04 -10.95 -30.29
N ARG A 234 -0.40 -12.09 -30.58
CA ARG A 234 0.64 -12.13 -31.61
C ARG A 234 -0.05 -12.35 -32.95
N LYS A 235 0.32 -11.60 -33.99
CA LYS A 235 -0.23 -11.74 -35.36
C LYS A 235 -0.11 -13.15 -35.94
N SER A 236 0.70 -14.03 -35.34
CA SER A 236 0.89 -15.43 -35.73
C SER A 236 -0.13 -16.40 -35.13
N ASP A 237 -0.85 -16.03 -34.07
CA ASP A 237 -1.55 -17.00 -33.22
C ASP A 237 -3.08 -16.86 -33.27
N VAL A 238 -3.61 -15.91 -34.06
CA VAL A 238 -5.05 -15.67 -34.19
C VAL A 238 -5.39 -15.33 -35.66
N ASN A 239 -6.36 -16.03 -36.24
CA ASN A 239 -6.89 -15.69 -37.56
C ASN A 239 -7.46 -14.26 -37.54
N ALA A 240 -7.16 -13.44 -38.55
CA ALA A 240 -7.54 -12.03 -38.63
C ALA A 240 -9.06 -11.76 -38.45
N ASN A 241 -9.89 -12.79 -38.58
CA ASN A 241 -11.35 -12.71 -38.44
C ASN A 241 -11.86 -12.90 -36.99
N GLU A 242 -11.02 -13.29 -36.02
CA GLU A 242 -11.39 -13.45 -34.61
C GLU A 242 -11.09 -12.21 -33.73
N ILE A 243 -10.39 -11.21 -34.27
CA ILE A 243 -10.07 -9.94 -33.59
C ILE A 243 -11.01 -8.83 -34.07
N ILE A 244 -12.32 -9.08 -34.09
CA ILE A 244 -13.30 -8.05 -34.48
C ILE A 244 -14.45 -8.07 -33.48
N GLY A 245 -14.30 -7.30 -32.42
CA GLY A 245 -15.39 -7.01 -31.49
C GLY A 245 -14.96 -5.98 -30.47
N THR A 246 -15.51 -4.78 -30.58
CA THR A 246 -15.59 -3.86 -29.44
C THR A 246 -16.84 -4.22 -28.66
N THR A 247 -16.68 -4.63 -27.40
CA THR A 247 -17.85 -4.84 -26.53
C THR A 247 -18.16 -3.52 -25.85
N THR A 248 -19.42 -3.07 -25.95
CA THR A 248 -19.88 -1.89 -25.21
C THR A 248 -20.34 -2.34 -23.84
N ILE A 249 -19.62 -1.95 -22.79
CA ILE A 249 -20.01 -2.24 -21.41
C ILE A 249 -20.64 -1.01 -20.75
N GLU A 250 -21.69 -1.26 -19.97
CA GLU A 250 -22.34 -0.25 -19.15
C GLU A 250 -21.59 -0.11 -17.82
N VAL A 251 -20.88 1.01 -17.64
CA VAL A 251 -20.17 1.31 -16.39
C VAL A 251 -20.98 2.30 -15.57
N LYS A 252 -21.49 1.85 -14.42
CA LYS A 252 -22.15 2.71 -13.44
C LYS A 252 -21.09 3.46 -12.62
N LYS A 253 -21.03 4.78 -12.80
CA LYS A 253 -20.08 5.66 -12.14
C LYS A 253 -20.81 6.55 -11.12
N PRO A 254 -20.22 6.83 -9.94
CA PRO A 254 -20.78 7.82 -9.02
C PRO A 254 -20.94 9.17 -9.72
N ASN A 255 -22.07 9.85 -9.49
CA ASN A 255 -22.29 11.18 -10.04
C ASN A 255 -21.45 12.22 -9.26
N PHE A 256 -20.20 12.37 -9.68
CA PHE A 256 -19.25 13.27 -9.03
C PHE A 256 -19.65 14.74 -9.16
N LYS A 257 -20.38 15.13 -10.20
CA LYS A 257 -20.93 16.48 -10.34
C LYS A 257 -21.85 16.83 -9.17
N LEU A 258 -22.85 15.98 -8.90
CA LEU A 258 -23.76 16.15 -7.76
C LEU A 258 -23.02 16.04 -6.42
N ALA A 259 -22.03 15.15 -6.31
CA ALA A 259 -21.21 15.05 -5.11
C ALA A 259 -20.47 16.36 -4.80
N ILE A 260 -19.83 16.97 -5.81
CA ILE A 260 -19.14 18.25 -5.68
C ILE A 260 -20.14 19.35 -5.31
N GLU A 261 -21.30 19.42 -5.95
CA GLU A 261 -22.32 20.44 -5.65
C GLU A 261 -22.77 20.40 -4.18
N HIS A 262 -23.11 19.22 -3.66
CA HIS A 262 -23.52 19.03 -2.28
C HIS A 262 -22.39 19.31 -1.29
N LEU A 263 -21.20 18.76 -1.51
CA LEU A 263 -20.05 19.04 -0.65
C LEU A 263 -19.69 20.53 -0.68
N TYR A 264 -19.77 21.19 -1.83
CA TYR A 264 -19.46 22.61 -1.95
C TYR A 264 -20.51 23.51 -1.24
N LYS A 265 -21.78 23.13 -1.23
CA LYS A 265 -22.81 23.81 -0.41
C LYS A 265 -22.49 23.70 1.08
N ALA A 266 -22.12 22.52 1.56
CA ALA A 266 -21.68 22.33 2.94
C ALA A 266 -20.43 23.17 3.26
N VAL A 267 -19.46 23.25 2.35
CA VAL A 267 -18.28 24.12 2.49
C VAL A 267 -18.66 25.59 2.61
N LYS A 268 -19.63 26.08 1.82
CA LYS A 268 -20.13 27.47 1.95
C LYS A 268 -20.77 27.73 3.32
N GLY A 269 -21.36 26.71 3.94
CA GLY A 269 -21.89 26.77 5.31
C GLY A 269 -20.83 26.70 6.41
N GLY A 270 -19.54 26.63 6.07
CA GLY A 270 -18.44 26.53 7.03
C GLY A 270 -18.10 25.10 7.47
N ASN A 271 -18.64 24.08 6.80
CA ASN A 271 -18.39 22.69 7.14
C ASN A 271 -16.97 22.26 6.73
N PHE A 272 -16.05 22.24 7.69
CA PHE A 272 -14.65 21.91 7.45
C PHE A 272 -14.43 20.43 7.08
N LEU A 273 -15.30 19.51 7.53
CA LEU A 273 -15.21 18.09 7.14
C LEU A 273 -15.56 17.91 5.66
N ALA A 274 -16.58 18.62 5.19
CA ALA A 274 -16.88 18.70 3.77
C ALA A 274 -15.72 19.33 3.00
N ALA A 275 -15.10 20.38 3.54
CA ALA A 275 -13.97 21.06 2.92
C ALA A 275 -12.74 20.15 2.76
N ASP A 276 -12.38 19.41 3.81
CA ASP A 276 -11.28 18.45 3.78
C ASP A 276 -11.52 17.32 2.77
N LYS A 277 -12.73 16.74 2.76
CA LYS A 277 -13.07 15.67 1.82
C LYS A 277 -13.15 16.17 0.39
N LEU A 278 -13.70 17.36 0.17
CA LEU A 278 -13.78 17.97 -1.15
C LEU A 278 -12.38 18.30 -1.68
N ALA A 279 -11.51 18.91 -0.87
CA ALA A 279 -10.14 19.23 -1.28
C ALA A 279 -9.32 17.97 -1.59
N ASP A 280 -9.40 16.92 -0.76
CA ASP A 280 -8.73 15.63 -1.00
C ASP A 280 -9.22 14.95 -2.28
N PHE A 281 -10.55 14.97 -2.52
CA PHE A 281 -11.12 14.42 -3.74
C PHE A 281 -10.62 15.17 -4.98
N LEU A 282 -10.69 16.51 -4.95
CA LEU A 282 -10.26 17.34 -6.06
C LEU A 282 -8.76 17.12 -6.30
N ILE A 283 -7.88 17.26 -5.31
CA ILE A 283 -6.43 17.20 -5.57
C ILE A 283 -5.96 15.90 -6.28
N LYS A 284 -6.68 14.79 -6.11
CA LYS A 284 -6.43 13.49 -6.77
C LYS A 284 -6.86 13.41 -8.23
N ARG A 285 -7.61 14.39 -8.75
CA ARG A 285 -8.13 14.41 -10.13
C ARG A 285 -7.27 15.18 -11.13
N ILE A 286 -6.27 15.89 -10.63
CA ILE A 286 -5.34 16.65 -11.47
C ILE A 286 -3.91 16.38 -11.04
N ASP A 287 -2.96 16.60 -11.94
CA ASP A 287 -1.56 16.74 -11.55
C ASP A 287 -1.30 18.16 -11.08
N TYR A 288 -1.63 18.42 -9.81
CA TYR A 288 -1.48 19.75 -9.21
C TYR A 288 -0.02 20.19 -9.03
N LYS A 289 0.93 19.25 -9.09
CA LYS A 289 2.37 19.51 -8.91
C LYS A 289 3.04 19.89 -10.23
N SER A 290 2.46 19.51 -11.35
CA SER A 290 2.94 19.94 -12.66
C SER A 290 2.62 21.42 -12.93
N LYS A 291 3.58 22.10 -13.56
CA LYS A 291 3.42 23.48 -14.04
C LYS A 291 2.48 23.56 -15.24
N TYR A 292 2.38 22.48 -16.03
CA TYR A 292 1.55 22.36 -17.21
C TYR A 292 0.54 21.24 -17.02
N GLN A 293 -0.74 21.54 -17.23
CA GLN A 293 -1.79 20.54 -17.11
C GLN A 293 -1.84 19.72 -18.41
N ASP A 294 -1.82 18.40 -18.24
CA ASP A 294 -1.92 17.47 -19.36
C ASP A 294 -3.32 17.52 -19.99
N GLY A 295 -3.37 17.59 -21.33
CA GLY A 295 -4.63 17.76 -22.06
C GLY A 295 -5.61 16.60 -21.87
N TYR A 296 -5.10 15.37 -21.73
CA TYR A 296 -5.92 14.20 -21.46
C TYR A 296 -6.50 14.26 -20.05
N ILE A 297 -5.69 14.64 -19.05
CA ILE A 297 -6.18 14.85 -17.67
C ILE A 297 -7.24 15.96 -17.60
N MET A 298 -7.11 17.03 -18.39
CA MET A 298 -8.13 18.09 -18.47
C MET A 298 -9.43 17.63 -19.13
N SER A 299 -9.36 16.81 -20.18
CA SER A 299 -10.55 16.18 -20.78
C SER A 299 -11.27 15.31 -19.76
N LEU A 300 -10.52 14.44 -19.08
CA LEU A 300 -11.06 13.54 -18.07
C LEU A 300 -11.68 14.29 -16.89
N LEU A 301 -11.06 15.38 -16.45
CA LEU A 301 -11.63 16.23 -15.41
C LEU A 301 -12.99 16.79 -15.82
N ASN A 302 -13.10 17.32 -17.05
CA ASN A 302 -14.34 17.87 -17.57
C ASN A 302 -15.41 16.78 -17.71
N GLU A 303 -15.07 15.64 -18.31
CA GLU A 303 -15.97 14.49 -18.44
C GLU A 303 -16.49 13.99 -17.08
N ASP A 304 -15.62 13.96 -16.05
CA ASP A 304 -15.95 13.40 -14.74
C ASP A 304 -16.75 14.36 -13.85
N THR A 305 -16.47 15.65 -13.94
CA THR A 305 -16.96 16.66 -12.98
C THR A 305 -17.82 17.73 -13.63
N GLY A 306 -17.74 17.91 -14.95
CA GLY A 306 -18.35 19.00 -15.68
C GLY A 306 -17.69 20.35 -15.45
N LEU A 307 -16.46 20.39 -14.91
CA LEU A 307 -15.75 21.61 -14.57
C LEU A 307 -14.57 21.86 -15.51
N ASP A 308 -14.40 23.11 -15.92
CA ASP A 308 -13.14 23.60 -16.46
C ASP A 308 -12.12 23.85 -15.33
N ILE A 309 -10.84 23.98 -15.70
CA ILE A 309 -9.73 24.14 -14.74
C ILE A 309 -9.85 25.40 -13.86
N ASN A 310 -10.46 26.48 -14.33
CA ASN A 310 -10.59 27.72 -13.55
C ASN A 310 -11.72 27.60 -12.52
N SER A 311 -12.88 27.09 -12.95
CA SER A 311 -14.00 26.76 -12.06
C SER A 311 -13.58 25.76 -10.98
N TYR A 312 -12.80 24.77 -11.39
CA TYR A 312 -12.20 23.78 -10.52
C TYR A 312 -11.28 24.37 -9.45
N LYS A 313 -10.32 25.21 -9.87
CA LYS A 313 -9.41 25.92 -8.94
C LYS A 313 -10.18 26.76 -7.92
N LYS A 314 -11.24 27.45 -8.35
CA LYS A 314 -12.07 28.27 -7.46
C LYS A 314 -12.73 27.44 -6.34
N ILE A 315 -13.28 26.28 -6.67
CA ILE A 315 -13.87 25.36 -5.70
C ILE A 315 -12.79 24.83 -4.74
N LEU A 316 -11.66 24.38 -5.29
CA LEU A 316 -10.54 23.87 -4.50
C LEU A 316 -10.02 24.94 -3.52
N PHE A 317 -9.82 26.17 -3.98
CA PHE A 317 -9.31 27.25 -3.11
C PHE A 317 -10.28 27.60 -2.00
N LYS A 318 -11.59 27.59 -2.28
CA LYS A 318 -12.60 27.80 -1.23
C LYS A 318 -12.60 26.67 -0.20
N ALA A 319 -12.45 25.42 -0.65
CA ALA A 319 -12.32 24.27 0.24
C ALA A 319 -11.04 24.37 1.10
N LEU A 320 -9.91 24.74 0.51
CA LEU A 320 -8.66 24.95 1.25
C LEU A 320 -8.79 26.07 2.30
N GLU A 321 -9.49 27.16 1.96
CA GLU A 321 -9.74 28.28 2.88
C GLU A 321 -10.56 27.83 4.09
N VAL A 322 -11.76 27.31 3.85
CA VAL A 322 -12.68 26.89 4.91
C VAL A 322 -12.07 25.76 5.74
N GLY A 323 -11.47 24.76 5.11
CA GLY A 323 -10.85 23.66 5.81
C GLY A 323 -9.72 24.13 6.73
N SER A 324 -8.80 24.95 6.22
CA SER A 324 -7.66 25.42 7.02
C SER A 324 -8.03 26.37 8.18
N GLN A 325 -9.13 27.13 8.03
CA GLN A 325 -9.65 28.01 9.08
C GLN A 325 -10.22 27.23 10.27
N TYR A 326 -10.75 26.03 10.02
CA TYR A 326 -11.49 25.22 11.00
C TYR A 326 -10.81 23.86 11.26
N LYS A 327 -9.48 23.84 11.24
CA LYS A 327 -8.64 22.68 11.61
C LYS A 327 -8.76 21.44 10.71
N GLY A 328 -9.12 21.62 9.44
CA GLY A 328 -9.03 20.56 8.44
C GLY A 328 -7.59 20.11 8.23
N CYS A 329 -7.30 18.83 8.46
CA CYS A 329 -5.93 18.31 8.42
C CYS A 329 -5.34 18.37 7.00
N THR A 330 -6.06 17.82 6.03
CA THR A 330 -5.59 17.75 4.63
C THR A 330 -5.51 19.13 3.99
N THR A 331 -6.55 19.95 4.19
CA THR A 331 -6.58 21.31 3.65
C THR A 331 -5.50 22.21 4.22
N THR A 332 -5.19 22.11 5.51
CA THR A 332 -4.14 22.91 6.16
C THR A 332 -2.76 22.55 5.59
N TYR A 333 -2.44 21.26 5.45
CA TYR A 333 -1.18 20.83 4.85
C TYR A 333 -1.03 21.29 3.40
N LEU A 334 -2.05 21.04 2.56
CA LEU A 334 -2.02 21.38 1.13
C LEU A 334 -1.82 22.90 0.93
N ARG A 335 -2.43 23.73 1.78
CA ARG A 335 -2.26 25.18 1.74
C ARG A 335 -0.81 25.59 2.04
N GLY A 336 -0.16 24.93 2.99
CA GLY A 336 1.29 25.09 3.24
C GLY A 336 2.15 24.71 2.04
N GLU A 337 1.85 23.58 1.40
CA GLU A 337 2.56 23.10 0.19
C GLU A 337 2.40 24.06 -0.99
N PHE A 338 1.21 24.63 -1.15
CA PHE A 338 0.92 25.57 -2.24
C PHE A 338 1.70 26.88 -2.06
N PHE A 339 1.78 27.41 -0.84
CA PHE A 339 2.62 28.57 -0.55
C PHE A 339 4.12 28.25 -0.64
N GLU A 340 4.56 27.03 -0.35
CA GLU A 340 5.98 26.62 -0.49
C GLU A 340 6.41 26.60 -1.96
N LYS A 341 5.61 25.93 -2.79
CA LYS A 341 5.99 25.55 -4.16
C LYS A 341 5.37 26.45 -5.24
N GLY A 342 4.38 27.25 -4.91
CA GLY A 342 3.63 28.09 -5.85
C GLY A 342 2.73 27.28 -6.79
N TYR A 343 2.17 26.17 -6.28
CA TYR A 343 1.31 25.30 -7.09
C TYR A 343 -0.03 25.96 -7.40
N LEU A 344 -0.59 25.59 -8.57
CA LEU A 344 -1.86 26.12 -9.07
C LEU A 344 -1.94 27.66 -9.08
N SER A 345 -0.82 28.34 -9.32
CA SER A 345 -0.72 29.81 -9.36
C SER A 345 -0.81 30.48 -7.98
N TYR A 346 -0.54 29.77 -6.88
CA TYR A 346 -0.28 30.41 -5.59
C TYR A 346 1.01 31.23 -5.66
N GLU A 347 0.97 32.43 -5.07
CA GLU A 347 2.19 33.20 -4.84
C GLU A 347 3.04 32.49 -3.77
N LYS A 348 4.32 32.30 -4.06
CA LYS A 348 5.24 31.65 -3.12
C LYS A 348 5.42 32.53 -1.89
N ASN A 349 5.19 31.97 -0.71
CA ASN A 349 5.39 32.67 0.55
C ASN A 349 5.87 31.68 1.62
N LYS A 350 7.16 31.76 1.96
CA LYS A 350 7.80 30.81 2.90
C LYS A 350 7.25 30.94 4.32
N ASP A 351 6.97 32.16 4.77
CA ASP A 351 6.50 32.40 6.14
C ASP A 351 5.08 31.85 6.33
N LYS A 352 4.18 32.13 5.38
CA LYS A 352 2.84 31.55 5.36
C LYS A 352 2.89 30.02 5.25
N SER A 353 3.78 29.49 4.41
CA SER A 353 3.95 28.04 4.26
C SER A 353 4.33 27.37 5.59
N LYS A 354 5.30 27.93 6.32
CA LYS A 354 5.72 27.44 7.64
C LYS A 354 4.59 27.53 8.67
N GLU A 355 3.84 28.62 8.68
CA GLU A 355 2.66 28.79 9.54
C GLU A 355 1.63 27.67 9.32
N TYR A 356 1.31 27.35 8.07
CA TYR A 356 0.37 26.28 7.75
C TYR A 356 0.93 24.88 8.07
N TYR A 357 2.24 24.63 7.94
CA TYR A 357 2.80 23.35 8.38
C TYR A 357 2.77 23.18 9.89
N LEU A 358 3.06 24.24 10.66
CA LEU A 358 2.90 24.23 12.12
C LEU A 358 1.45 23.92 12.52
N LYS A 359 0.48 24.60 11.90
CA LYS A 359 -0.96 24.33 12.09
C LYS A 359 -1.35 22.91 11.70
N ALA A 360 -0.85 22.39 10.57
CA ALA A 360 -1.15 21.02 10.14
C ALA A 360 -0.60 19.98 11.12
N ASN A 361 0.60 20.20 11.66
CA ASN A 361 1.17 19.34 12.70
C ASN A 361 0.34 19.34 13.99
N GLU A 362 -0.28 20.47 14.34
CA GLU A 362 -1.18 20.60 15.50
C GLU A 362 -2.56 19.95 15.25
N PHE A 363 -3.12 20.13 14.05
CA PHE A 363 -4.51 19.72 13.75
C PHE A 363 -4.64 18.27 13.30
N CYS A 364 -3.59 17.71 12.69
CA CYS A 364 -3.62 16.33 12.21
C CYS A 364 -3.31 15.34 13.32
N PRO A 365 -3.98 14.17 13.36
CA PRO A 365 -3.56 13.05 14.20
C PRO A 365 -2.07 12.72 14.00
N SER A 366 -1.38 12.34 15.07
CA SER A 366 0.07 12.13 15.06
C SER A 366 0.53 11.00 14.12
N ASP A 367 -0.35 10.04 13.85
CA ASP A 367 -0.20 8.92 12.92
C ASP A 367 -0.65 9.25 11.49
N ASN A 368 -1.21 10.43 11.25
CA ASN A 368 -1.65 10.85 9.93
C ASN A 368 -0.45 11.23 9.04
N TYR A 369 -0.47 10.76 7.80
CA TYR A 369 0.54 11.06 6.78
C TYR A 369 0.85 12.57 6.68
N TYR A 370 -0.16 13.44 6.68
CA TYR A 370 0.04 14.88 6.58
C TYR A 370 0.71 15.50 7.81
N SER A 371 0.49 14.92 9.01
CA SER A 371 1.22 15.31 10.23
C SER A 371 2.71 14.97 10.10
N MET A 372 3.02 13.75 9.67
CA MET A 372 4.40 13.30 9.47
C MET A 372 5.12 14.14 8.42
N MET A 373 4.45 14.45 7.31
CA MET A 373 4.98 15.30 6.26
C MET A 373 5.18 16.74 6.74
N ALA A 374 4.23 17.31 7.48
CA ALA A 374 4.36 18.66 8.03
C ALA A 374 5.54 18.78 9.00
N LYS A 375 5.77 17.79 9.88
CA LYS A 375 6.93 17.75 10.79
C LYS A 375 8.27 17.81 10.05
N SER A 376 8.36 17.21 8.86
CA SER A 376 9.59 17.26 8.05
C SER A 376 9.87 18.63 7.40
N LYS A 377 8.90 19.55 7.46
CA LYS A 377 8.91 20.85 6.78
C LYS A 377 8.97 22.06 7.72
N ILE A 378 8.79 21.83 9.02
CA ILE A 378 8.94 22.81 10.11
C ILE A 378 10.41 22.91 10.49
#